data_AF-D8RK41-F1
#
_entry.id   AF-D8RK41-F1
#
_cell.length_a   1.000
_cell.length_b   1.000
_cell.length_c   1.000
_cell.angle_alpha   90.00
_cell.angle_beta   90.00
_cell.angle_gamma   90.00
#
_symmetry.space_group_name_H-M   'P 1'
#
loop_
_entity.id
_entity.type
_entity.pdbx_description
1 polymer ?
#
loop_
_entity_poly.entity_id
_entity_poly.type
_entity_poly.pdbx_seq_one_letter_code
_entity_poly.pdbx_strand_id
1 'polypeptide(L)'
;MGARSSSLLVLLFLAAAGYAAAAAVAGEDPGQFGRRLLQSSQSCSTDFSKVDYSSVTRVCKAPFPTSACCPAFTSLACKYKSQVNDFSTTCPINFIAYLNFAGPYQDGVFVGRCTKGTSLC
;
A
#
# COMPACT_ATOMS: atom_id res chain seq x y z
N MET A 1 71.84 27.90 -1.13
CA MET A 1 71.29 26.87 -0.22
C MET A 1 69.77 27.08 -0.13
N GLY A 2 68.96 26.39 -0.95
CA GLY A 2 67.51 26.69 -1.02
C GLY A 2 66.60 25.58 -1.57
N ALA A 3 67.15 24.53 -2.19
CA ALA A 3 66.34 23.49 -2.83
C ALA A 3 65.86 22.36 -1.90
N ARG A 4 66.49 22.18 -0.72
CA ARG A 4 66.21 21.06 0.19
C ARG A 4 65.01 21.28 1.10
N SER A 5 64.76 22.52 1.53
CA SER A 5 63.61 22.87 2.38
C SER A 5 62.29 22.85 1.58
N SER A 6 62.34 23.30 0.32
CA SER A 6 61.17 23.33 -0.56
C SER A 6 60.70 21.93 -0.98
N SER A 7 61.62 20.97 -1.15
CA SER A 7 61.25 19.57 -1.47
C SER A 7 60.59 18.83 -0.29
N LEU A 8 60.96 19.14 0.96
CA LEU A 8 60.35 18.55 2.16
C LEU A 8 58.91 19.06 2.38
N LEU A 9 58.67 20.33 2.08
CA LEU A 9 57.32 20.92 2.16
C LEU A 9 56.37 20.33 1.12
N VAL A 10 56.85 20.10 -0.12
CA VAL A 10 56.04 19.48 -1.18
C VAL A 10 55.67 18.04 -0.85
N LEU A 11 56.59 17.27 -0.25
CA LEU A 11 56.31 15.89 0.20
C LEU A 11 55.34 15.82 1.38
N LEU A 12 55.38 16.80 2.29
CA LEU A 12 54.42 16.91 3.41
C LEU A 12 53.00 17.24 2.94
N PHE A 13 52.84 18.04 1.88
CA PHE A 13 51.53 18.33 1.29
C PHE A 13 50.93 17.12 0.55
N LEU A 14 51.74 16.32 -0.14
CA LEU A 14 51.27 15.13 -0.87
C LEU A 14 50.83 13.98 0.05
N ALA A 15 51.41 13.88 1.25
CA ALA A 15 51.04 12.83 2.23
C ALA A 15 49.69 13.09 2.94
N ALA A 16 49.16 14.32 2.90
CA ALA A 16 47.83 14.62 3.45
C ALA A 16 46.67 14.17 2.55
N ALA A 17 46.96 13.59 1.37
CA ALA A 17 45.96 13.14 0.39
C ALA A 17 45.33 11.76 0.69
N GLY A 18 45.55 11.19 1.87
CA GLY A 18 45.36 9.74 2.06
C GLY A 18 44.62 9.30 3.32
N TYR A 19 43.57 9.98 3.77
CA TYR A 19 42.68 9.38 4.79
C TYR A 19 41.30 10.03 4.86
N ALA A 20 40.27 9.36 4.30
CA ALA A 20 39.03 9.02 5.01
C ALA A 20 37.97 8.46 4.03
N ALA A 21 37.68 7.18 4.25
CA ALA A 21 36.40 6.48 4.12
C ALA A 21 35.36 6.94 3.08
N ALA A 22 35.02 6.01 2.19
CA ALA A 22 33.74 5.97 1.51
C ALA A 22 32.59 6.02 2.54
N ALA A 23 31.97 7.19 2.68
CA ALA A 23 30.74 7.35 3.44
C ALA A 23 29.77 8.23 2.64
N ALA A 24 28.66 7.60 2.26
CA ALA A 24 27.42 8.20 1.79
C ALA A 24 27.51 9.14 0.57
N VAL A 25 27.13 8.59 -0.59
CA VAL A 25 26.40 9.39 -1.58
C VAL A 25 25.11 9.89 -0.93
N ALA A 26 25.18 11.08 -0.33
CA ALA A 26 24.00 11.86 -0.01
C ALA A 26 23.42 12.32 -1.35
N GLY A 27 22.54 11.49 -1.91
CA GLY A 27 21.57 11.97 -2.88
C GLY A 27 20.68 12.96 -2.15
N GLU A 28 20.91 14.25 -2.34
CA GLU A 28 19.90 15.27 -2.09
C GLU A 28 18.84 15.15 -3.18
N ASP A 29 17.95 14.19 -2.99
CA ASP A 29 16.62 14.23 -3.58
C ASP A 29 15.68 14.74 -2.48
N PRO A 30 15.07 15.93 -2.61
CA PRO A 30 13.94 16.33 -1.76
C PRO A 30 12.70 15.52 -2.16
N GLY A 31 12.82 14.19 -2.19
CA GLY A 31 11.77 13.24 -2.45
C GLY A 31 11.33 12.58 -1.16
N GLN A 32 10.10 12.92 -0.77
CA GLN A 32 9.34 12.27 0.29
C GLN A 32 9.29 10.75 0.11
N PHE A 33 10.22 9.97 0.66
CA PHE A 33 9.99 8.54 0.89
C PHE A 33 10.64 8.09 2.20
N GLY A 34 10.15 8.65 3.29
CA GLY A 34 10.16 7.92 4.56
C GLY A 34 9.36 6.63 4.35
N ARG A 35 10.03 5.47 4.50
CA ARG A 35 9.40 4.15 4.56
C ARG A 35 8.11 4.24 5.39
N ARG A 36 6.94 4.19 4.75
CA ARG A 36 5.67 4.08 5.48
C ARG A 36 5.71 2.73 6.20
N LEU A 37 5.77 2.78 7.54
CA LEU A 37 5.54 1.64 8.40
C LEU A 37 4.20 0.99 8.02
N LEU A 38 4.09 -0.32 8.19
CA LEU A 38 2.85 -1.08 8.14
C LEU A 38 1.81 -0.28 8.94
N GLN A 39 0.92 0.43 8.24
CA GLN A 39 -0.05 1.29 8.92
C GLN A 39 -0.89 0.35 9.77
N SER A 40 -0.79 0.47 11.10
CA SER A 40 -1.54 -0.37 12.03
C SER A 40 -3.00 0.07 11.96
N SER A 41 -3.72 -0.44 10.95
CA SER A 41 -5.15 -0.24 10.83
C SER A 41 -5.83 -0.76 12.10
N GLN A 42 -6.77 0.01 12.63
CA GLN A 42 -7.57 -0.41 13.77
C GLN A 42 -8.40 -1.65 13.40
N SER A 43 -8.68 -2.52 14.35
CA SER A 43 -9.52 -3.69 14.11
C SER A 43 -10.94 -3.29 13.73
N CYS A 44 -11.53 -3.98 12.76
CA CYS A 44 -12.95 -3.76 12.42
C CYS A 44 -13.87 -4.17 13.58
N SER A 45 -14.77 -3.27 13.98
CA SER A 45 -15.80 -3.56 15.00
C SER A 45 -16.93 -4.46 14.49
N THR A 46 -17.08 -4.60 13.16
CA THR A 46 -18.11 -5.42 12.53
C THR A 46 -17.57 -6.80 12.17
N ASP A 47 -18.28 -7.83 12.62
CA ASP A 47 -17.97 -9.23 12.31
C ASP A 47 -18.56 -9.63 10.95
N PHE A 48 -17.80 -9.38 9.89
CA PHE A 48 -18.20 -9.70 8.52
C PHE A 48 -18.35 -11.20 8.23
N SER A 49 -17.83 -12.09 9.09
CA SER A 49 -18.03 -13.53 8.94
C SER A 49 -19.50 -13.97 9.07
N LYS A 50 -20.33 -13.14 9.72
CA LYS A 50 -21.74 -13.40 10.00
C LYS A 50 -22.70 -12.69 9.03
N VAL A 51 -22.17 -12.00 8.03
CA VAL A 51 -23.00 -11.31 7.03
C VAL A 51 -23.58 -12.33 6.05
N ASP A 52 -24.85 -12.16 5.69
CA ASP A 52 -25.46 -12.92 4.60
C ASP A 52 -25.04 -12.34 3.24
N TYR A 53 -24.22 -13.09 2.52
CA TYR A 53 -23.72 -12.75 1.19
C TYR A 53 -24.60 -13.27 0.03
N SER A 54 -25.74 -13.92 0.33
CA SER A 54 -26.62 -14.56 -0.65
C SER A 54 -27.10 -13.61 -1.75
N SER A 55 -27.28 -12.33 -1.43
CA SER A 55 -27.68 -11.31 -2.41
C SER A 55 -26.65 -11.13 -3.53
N VAL A 56 -25.36 -11.33 -3.23
CA VAL A 56 -24.27 -11.28 -4.22
C VAL A 56 -24.05 -12.66 -4.83
N THR A 57 -23.94 -13.72 -4.02
CA THR A 57 -23.56 -15.06 -4.50
C THR A 57 -24.60 -15.72 -5.39
N ARG A 58 -25.88 -15.37 -5.23
CA ARG A 58 -26.95 -15.86 -6.11
C ARG A 58 -26.91 -15.23 -7.50
N VAL A 59 -26.48 -13.98 -7.60
CA VAL A 59 -26.53 -13.16 -8.83
C VAL A 59 -25.19 -13.16 -9.56
N CYS A 60 -24.10 -12.95 -8.82
CA CYS A 60 -22.76 -12.84 -9.37
C CYS A 60 -22.11 -14.22 -9.48
N LYS A 61 -22.25 -14.84 -10.65
CA LYS A 61 -21.66 -16.15 -10.99
C LYS A 61 -20.70 -16.02 -12.17
N ALA A 62 -19.74 -16.93 -12.30
CA ALA A 62 -18.80 -16.97 -13.43
C ALA A 62 -19.58 -16.94 -14.76
N PRO A 63 -19.21 -16.09 -15.74
CA PRO A 63 -17.98 -15.30 -15.87
C PRO A 63 -18.00 -13.90 -15.21
N PHE A 64 -18.76 -13.72 -14.13
CA PHE A 64 -18.86 -12.50 -13.30
C PHE A 64 -19.22 -11.24 -14.09
N PRO A 65 -20.41 -11.18 -14.71
CA PRO A 65 -20.82 -10.04 -15.51
C PRO A 65 -21.00 -8.77 -14.65
N THR A 66 -20.29 -7.70 -14.99
CA THR A 66 -20.30 -6.41 -14.27
C THR A 66 -21.72 -5.86 -14.08
N SER A 67 -22.57 -5.98 -15.10
CA SER A 67 -23.95 -5.47 -15.10
C SER A 67 -24.84 -6.11 -14.03
N ALA A 68 -24.56 -7.37 -13.64
CA ALA A 68 -25.31 -8.06 -12.59
C ALA A 68 -24.56 -8.03 -11.24
N CYS A 69 -23.23 -8.20 -11.26
CA CYS A 69 -22.41 -8.25 -10.07
C CYS A 69 -22.34 -6.91 -9.34
N CYS A 70 -22.11 -5.79 -10.04
CA CYS A 70 -21.89 -4.51 -9.39
C CYS A 70 -23.11 -3.98 -8.63
N PRO A 71 -24.34 -4.00 -9.18
CA PRO A 71 -25.52 -3.58 -8.41
C PRO A 71 -25.72 -4.41 -7.13
N ALA A 72 -25.55 -5.73 -7.20
CA ALA A 72 -25.70 -6.62 -6.05
C ALA A 72 -24.60 -6.36 -5.00
N PHE A 73 -23.36 -6.21 -5.45
CA PHE A 73 -22.21 -5.87 -4.60
C PHE A 73 -22.40 -4.53 -3.90
N THR A 74 -22.69 -3.46 -4.66
CA THR A 74 -22.86 -2.11 -4.11
C THR A 74 -24.03 -2.07 -3.12
N SER A 75 -25.15 -2.75 -3.43
CA SER A 75 -26.28 -2.83 -2.51
C SER A 75 -25.92 -3.47 -1.17
N LEU A 76 -25.10 -4.53 -1.18
CA LEU A 76 -24.62 -5.17 0.05
C LEU A 76 -23.61 -4.28 0.79
N ALA A 77 -22.61 -3.74 0.09
CA ALA A 77 -21.57 -2.88 0.65
C ALA A 77 -22.16 -1.61 1.30
N CYS A 78 -23.14 -0.98 0.66
CA CYS A 78 -23.82 0.22 1.16
C CYS A 78 -24.49 0.03 2.52
N LYS A 79 -24.90 -1.20 2.89
CA LYS A 79 -25.48 -1.46 4.21
C LYS A 79 -24.48 -1.22 5.35
N TYR A 80 -23.19 -1.31 5.03
CA TYR A 80 -22.06 -1.15 5.95
C TYR A 80 -21.18 0.04 5.56
N LYS A 81 -21.76 1.08 4.94
CA LYS A 81 -21.03 2.21 4.33
C LYS A 81 -20.00 2.84 5.25
N SER A 82 -20.32 3.06 6.52
CA SER A 82 -19.40 3.69 7.48
C SER A 82 -18.19 2.81 7.78
N GLN A 83 -18.35 1.48 7.77
CA GLN A 83 -17.28 0.53 8.04
C GLN A 83 -16.45 0.27 6.78
N VAL A 84 -17.11 -0.02 5.66
CA VAL A 84 -16.41 -0.41 4.42
C VAL A 84 -15.69 0.76 3.76
N ASN A 85 -16.04 2.00 4.05
CA ASN A 85 -15.31 3.17 3.56
C ASN A 85 -14.33 3.76 4.59
N ASP A 86 -14.15 3.12 5.76
CA ASP A 86 -13.17 3.55 6.75
C ASP A 86 -11.83 2.82 6.58
N PHE A 87 -10.94 3.43 5.79
CA PHE A 87 -9.59 2.92 5.52
C PHE A 87 -8.61 3.08 6.68
N SER A 88 -9.01 3.69 7.80
CA SER A 88 -8.23 3.66 9.03
C SER A 88 -8.38 2.32 9.79
N THR A 89 -9.34 1.48 9.38
CA THR A 89 -9.63 0.18 9.98
C THR A 89 -9.39 -0.98 9.01
N THR A 90 -9.43 -2.21 9.52
CA THR A 90 -9.42 -3.44 8.70
C THR A 90 -10.78 -3.78 8.09
N CYS A 91 -11.83 -2.95 8.29
CA CYS A 91 -13.18 -3.24 7.81
C CYS A 91 -13.28 -3.43 6.29
N PRO A 92 -12.66 -2.59 5.44
CA PRO A 92 -12.76 -2.75 3.99
C PRO A 92 -12.15 -4.09 3.52
N ILE A 93 -11.01 -4.45 4.10
CA ILE A 93 -10.28 -5.69 3.80
C ILE A 93 -11.10 -6.90 4.27
N ASN A 94 -11.62 -6.88 5.51
CA ASN A 94 -12.43 -7.96 6.05
C ASN A 94 -13.71 -8.18 5.23
N PHE A 95 -14.40 -7.11 4.83
CA PHE A 95 -15.61 -7.22 4.03
C PHE A 95 -15.36 -7.91 2.69
N ILE A 96 -14.32 -7.49 1.95
CA ILE A 96 -13.95 -8.10 0.67
C ILE A 96 -13.47 -9.54 0.86
N ALA A 97 -12.66 -9.82 1.89
CA ALA A 97 -12.18 -11.18 2.16
C ALA A 97 -13.34 -12.15 2.41
N TYR A 98 -14.29 -11.81 3.29
CA TYR A 98 -15.43 -12.68 3.56
C TYR A 98 -16.40 -12.79 2.38
N LEU A 99 -16.56 -11.73 1.57
CA LEU A 99 -17.27 -11.84 0.30
C LEU A 99 -16.60 -12.85 -0.65
N ASN A 100 -15.27 -12.78 -0.78
CA ASN A 100 -14.48 -13.70 -1.59
C ASN A 100 -14.44 -15.13 -1.02
N PHE A 101 -14.68 -15.32 0.27
CA PHE A 101 -14.86 -16.66 0.85
C PHE A 101 -16.29 -17.19 0.64
N ALA A 102 -17.30 -16.32 0.62
CA ALA A 102 -18.69 -16.71 0.47
C ALA A 102 -19.05 -17.20 -0.95
N GLY A 103 -18.30 -16.78 -1.97
CA GLY A 103 -18.38 -17.30 -3.34
C GLY A 103 -17.00 -17.54 -3.92
N PRO A 104 -16.84 -18.27 -5.03
CA PRO A 104 -15.54 -18.54 -5.64
C PRO A 104 -15.00 -17.32 -6.41
N TYR A 105 -14.91 -16.17 -5.76
CA TYR A 105 -14.49 -14.91 -6.38
C TYR A 105 -12.97 -14.76 -6.32
N GLN A 106 -12.37 -14.55 -7.49
CA GLN A 106 -10.98 -14.17 -7.61
C GLN A 106 -10.79 -12.70 -7.25
N ASP A 107 -9.55 -12.30 -6.97
CA ASP A 107 -9.21 -10.90 -6.75
C ASP A 107 -9.60 -10.02 -7.94
N GLY A 108 -10.07 -8.81 -7.66
CA GLY A 108 -10.43 -7.83 -8.70
C GLY A 108 -11.80 -8.05 -9.35
N VAL A 109 -12.62 -9.01 -8.90
CA VAL A 109 -14.01 -9.17 -9.40
C VAL A 109 -14.88 -7.95 -9.07
N PHE A 110 -14.69 -7.35 -7.88
CA PHE A 110 -15.50 -6.23 -7.40
C PHE A 110 -14.70 -4.92 -7.31
N VAL A 111 -13.58 -4.93 -6.57
CA VAL A 111 -12.76 -3.72 -6.37
C VAL A 111 -12.13 -3.29 -7.69
N GLY A 112 -12.27 -2.01 -8.04
CA GLY A 112 -11.82 -1.44 -9.31
C GLY A 112 -12.81 -1.61 -10.47
N ARG A 113 -13.63 -2.67 -10.46
CA ARG A 113 -14.67 -2.90 -11.48
C ARG A 113 -16.01 -2.26 -11.12
N CYS A 114 -16.40 -2.34 -9.85
CA CYS A 114 -17.68 -1.86 -9.33
C CYS A 114 -17.55 -0.59 -8.48
N THR A 115 -16.33 -0.21 -8.12
CA THR A 115 -16.03 0.89 -7.20
C THR A 115 -15.49 2.10 -7.95
N LYS A 116 -15.72 3.30 -7.44
CA LYS A 116 -15.13 4.54 -7.97
C LYS A 116 -14.22 5.18 -6.93
N GLY A 117 -12.95 5.37 -7.28
CA GLY A 117 -11.94 5.93 -6.37
C GLY A 117 -11.75 5.05 -5.14
N THR A 118 -11.76 5.66 -3.95
CA THR A 118 -11.59 4.95 -2.66
C THR A 118 -12.90 4.48 -2.07
N SER A 119 -14.07 4.66 -2.70
CA SER A 119 -15.34 4.21 -2.10
C SER A 119 -15.71 2.81 -2.56
N LEU A 120 -15.96 1.89 -1.62
CA LEU A 120 -16.55 0.58 -1.92
C LEU A 120 -18.02 0.69 -2.34
N CYS A 121 -18.66 1.80 -2.00
CA CYS A 121 -20.05 2.07 -2.34
C CYS A 121 -20.42 3.56 -2.34
#